data_AF-A0A142WWH5-F1
#
_entry.id   AF-A0A142WWH5-F1
#
_cell.length_a   1.000
_cell.length_b   1.000
_cell.length_c   1.000
_cell.angle_alpha   90.00
_cell.angle_beta   90.00
_cell.angle_gamma   90.00
#
_symmetry.space_group_name_H-M   'P 1'
#
loop_
_entity.id
_entity.type
_entity.pdbx_description
1 polymer ?
#
loop_
_entity_poly.entity_id
_entity_poly.type
_entity_poly.pdbx_seq_one_letter_code
_entity_poly.pdbx_strand_id
1 'polypeptide(L)'
;MMSRIEWAMAVLIGGILIRSAAAEPAAGALLHLHTREAESYRMFLDKEQTRPLELRTKPIFSWTNQASQKQQHGHLFVWTAEGRPEAIGTIFSIAADQPGRRALIHEFHTLSPRRLYPVTPTNSQYKWAPEAGIVLSSCEEAPAPAETASARLTQMRQLARRFSAESRNGEGQVWELRLLPTPLFQYQPEKGPIRQGALFAMVSSAGTDPEAILLIELRTMPDVGGGSPWQAAALRFSDRDLIVRYNDKPLWSSLDDPQRKVEIKNNYTLLQTPDKTYTCYRARTIDELPDEKPADRP
;
A
#
# COMPACT_ATOMS: atom_id res chain seq x y z
N MET A 1 -29.73 -77.45 -24.66
CA MET A 1 -28.33 -77.30 -24.23
C MET A 1 -27.94 -75.85 -24.54
N MET A 2 -27.83 -75.01 -23.49
CA MET A 2 -27.02 -73.76 -23.30
C MET A 2 -26.95 -72.72 -24.45
N SER A 3 -26.98 -71.38 -24.28
CA SER A 3 -26.85 -70.46 -23.15
C SER A 3 -27.14 -69.03 -23.65
N ARG A 4 -27.60 -68.17 -22.73
CA ARG A 4 -27.70 -66.69 -22.79
C ARG A 4 -26.39 -66.00 -23.21
N ILE A 5 -26.48 -64.77 -23.72
CA ILE A 5 -25.70 -63.59 -23.27
C ILE A 5 -26.43 -62.30 -23.69
N GLU A 6 -26.74 -61.50 -22.68
CA GLU A 6 -27.28 -60.13 -22.71
C GLU A 6 -26.15 -59.16 -23.09
N TRP A 7 -26.44 -58.13 -23.89
CA TRP A 7 -25.62 -56.92 -23.95
C TRP A 7 -26.48 -55.72 -23.55
N ALA A 8 -26.44 -55.41 -22.25
CA ALA A 8 -26.87 -54.12 -21.73
C ALA A 8 -25.77 -53.09 -22.02
N MET A 9 -26.05 -52.11 -22.89
CA MET A 9 -25.22 -50.92 -23.00
C MET A 9 -25.47 -50.01 -21.79
N ALA A 10 -24.56 -50.06 -20.80
CA ALA A 10 -24.46 -49.05 -19.77
C ALA A 10 -23.76 -47.82 -20.36
N VAL A 11 -24.54 -46.78 -20.70
CA VAL A 11 -23.99 -45.44 -20.94
C VAL A 11 -23.70 -44.82 -19.58
N LEU A 12 -22.46 -44.93 -19.13
CA LEU A 12 -21.91 -44.13 -18.04
C LEU A 12 -21.80 -42.68 -18.53
N ILE A 13 -22.81 -41.87 -18.26
CA ILE A 13 -22.69 -40.41 -18.32
C ILE A 13 -21.77 -40.02 -17.18
N GLY A 14 -20.47 -39.97 -17.47
CA GLY A 14 -19.48 -39.34 -16.61
C GLY A 14 -19.82 -37.87 -16.50
N GLY A 15 -20.58 -37.50 -15.48
CA GLY A 15 -20.78 -36.12 -15.09
C GLY A 15 -19.43 -35.53 -14.69
N ILE A 16 -18.77 -34.87 -15.63
CA ILE A 16 -17.70 -33.92 -15.31
C ILE A 16 -18.39 -32.82 -14.49
N LEU A 17 -18.27 -32.92 -13.17
CA LEU A 17 -18.52 -31.81 -12.26
C LEU A 17 -17.55 -30.69 -12.65
N ILE A 18 -18.02 -29.80 -13.51
CA ILE A 18 -17.40 -28.49 -13.70
C ILE A 18 -17.53 -27.82 -12.34
N ARG A 19 -16.47 -27.90 -11.52
CA ARG A 19 -16.33 -27.07 -10.33
C ARG A 19 -16.31 -25.63 -10.84
N SER A 20 -17.45 -24.95 -10.71
CA SER A 20 -17.52 -23.50 -10.85
C SER A 20 -16.40 -22.90 -10.02
N ALA A 21 -15.54 -22.09 -10.63
CA ALA A 21 -14.72 -21.17 -9.87
C ALA A 21 -15.66 -20.37 -8.96
N ALA A 22 -15.31 -20.23 -7.67
CA ALA A 22 -16.09 -19.38 -6.78
C ALA A 22 -16.14 -17.97 -7.40
N ALA A 23 -17.33 -17.38 -7.48
CA ALA A 23 -17.48 -16.03 -8.01
C ALA A 23 -16.64 -15.05 -7.18
N GLU A 24 -16.02 -14.07 -7.85
CA GLU A 24 -15.30 -13.03 -7.12
C GLU A 24 -16.24 -12.25 -6.20
N PRO A 25 -15.75 -11.85 -5.03
CA PRO A 25 -16.46 -10.95 -4.13
C PRO A 25 -17.01 -9.70 -4.79
N ALA A 26 -18.15 -9.21 -4.30
CA ALA A 26 -18.55 -7.84 -4.57
C ALA A 26 -17.49 -6.86 -4.04
N ALA A 27 -17.19 -5.82 -4.80
CA ALA A 27 -16.23 -4.79 -4.41
C ALA A 27 -16.60 -4.10 -3.09
N GLY A 28 -17.90 -3.97 -2.79
CA GLY A 28 -18.43 -3.42 -1.54
C GLY A 28 -18.06 -4.27 -0.31
N ALA A 29 -18.22 -5.59 -0.40
CA ALA A 29 -17.82 -6.52 0.66
C ALA A 29 -16.32 -6.44 0.99
N LEU A 30 -15.47 -6.36 -0.05
CA LEU A 30 -14.03 -6.20 0.14
C LEU A 30 -13.68 -4.85 0.76
N LEU A 31 -14.30 -3.76 0.30
CA LEU A 31 -14.12 -2.44 0.91
C LEU A 31 -14.51 -2.47 2.40
N HIS A 32 -15.68 -3.03 2.75
CA HIS A 32 -16.13 -3.12 4.14
C HIS A 32 -15.13 -3.90 5.01
N LEU A 33 -14.68 -5.07 4.54
CA LEU A 33 -13.65 -5.86 5.22
C LEU A 33 -12.37 -5.03 5.43
N HIS A 34 -11.83 -4.43 4.37
CA HIS A 34 -10.59 -3.69 4.43
C HIS A 34 -10.67 -2.45 5.34
N THR A 35 -11.80 -1.75 5.34
CA THR A 35 -12.06 -0.63 6.26
C THR A 35 -12.06 -1.10 7.72
N ARG A 36 -12.74 -2.21 8.03
CA ARG A 36 -12.75 -2.76 9.40
C ARG A 36 -11.36 -3.18 9.88
N GLU A 37 -10.54 -3.71 9.00
CA GLU A 37 -9.13 -4.01 9.32
C GLU A 37 -8.34 -2.73 9.58
N ALA A 38 -8.49 -1.69 8.77
CA ALA A 38 -7.83 -0.41 9.02
C ALA A 38 -8.26 0.19 10.37
N GLU A 39 -9.57 0.17 10.69
CA GLU A 39 -10.12 0.66 11.95
C GLU A 39 -9.59 -0.06 13.20
N SER A 40 -9.14 -1.31 13.04
CA SER A 40 -8.59 -2.07 14.15
C SER A 40 -7.21 -1.58 14.62
N TYR A 41 -6.52 -0.75 13.82
CA TYR A 41 -5.25 -0.14 14.19
C TYR A 41 -5.45 1.17 14.95
N ARG A 42 -4.77 1.28 16.09
CA ARG A 42 -4.53 2.56 16.75
C ARG A 42 -3.07 2.93 16.57
N MET A 43 -2.79 4.19 16.30
CA MET A 43 -1.42 4.67 16.08
C MET A 43 -1.21 5.96 16.84
N PHE A 44 0.00 6.17 17.34
CA PHE A 44 0.31 7.29 18.23
C PHE A 44 1.63 7.96 17.83
N LEU A 45 1.72 9.27 18.08
CA LEU A 45 2.94 10.06 17.89
C LEU A 45 3.96 9.89 19.03
N ASP A 46 3.51 9.39 20.18
CA ASP A 46 4.30 9.26 21.41
C ASP A 46 4.16 7.86 22.01
N LYS A 47 5.16 7.49 22.81
CA LYS A 47 5.27 6.16 23.41
C LYS A 47 4.21 5.91 24.46
N GLU A 48 3.80 6.97 25.15
CA GLU A 48 2.81 7.00 26.20
C GLU A 48 1.38 6.86 25.66
N GLN A 49 1.22 6.85 24.33
CA GLN A 49 -0.06 6.69 23.62
C GLN A 49 -1.07 7.79 23.96
N THR A 50 -0.60 9.01 24.17
CA THR A 50 -1.42 10.17 24.55
C THR A 50 -1.85 11.01 23.36
N ARG A 51 -1.16 10.90 22.21
CA ARG A 51 -1.43 11.65 20.98
C ARG A 51 -1.80 10.69 19.85
N PRO A 52 -3.07 10.26 19.79
CA PRO A 52 -3.54 9.35 18.76
C PRO A 52 -3.55 10.00 17.38
N LEU A 53 -3.33 9.19 16.35
CA LEU A 53 -3.60 9.53 14.96
C LEU A 53 -5.06 9.25 14.61
N GLU A 54 -5.65 10.08 13.77
CA GLU A 54 -7.00 9.93 13.23
C GLU A 54 -6.96 9.15 11.91
N LEU A 55 -7.66 8.01 11.86
CA LEU A 55 -7.87 7.26 10.63
C LEU A 55 -8.86 8.00 9.71
N ARG A 56 -8.49 8.18 8.45
CA ARG A 56 -9.45 8.48 7.38
C ARG A 56 -10.13 7.18 6.94
N THR A 57 -11.35 6.95 7.42
CA THR A 57 -12.11 5.70 7.19
C THR A 57 -12.51 5.48 5.72
N LYS A 58 -12.68 6.55 4.95
CA LYS A 58 -12.79 6.48 3.50
C LYS A 58 -11.38 6.27 2.91
N PRO A 59 -11.14 5.19 2.13
CA PRO A 59 -9.84 4.98 1.52
C PRO A 59 -9.51 6.11 0.55
N ILE A 60 -8.23 6.47 0.52
CA ILE A 60 -7.70 7.50 -0.38
C ILE A 60 -7.48 6.96 -1.80
N PHE A 61 -7.42 5.64 -1.96
CA PHE A 61 -7.27 4.98 -3.24
C PHE A 61 -7.73 3.52 -3.20
N SER A 62 -8.34 3.05 -4.28
CA SER A 62 -8.69 1.65 -4.50
C SER A 62 -7.94 1.15 -5.73
N TRP A 63 -7.38 -0.05 -5.65
CA TRP A 63 -6.59 -0.62 -6.74
C TRP A 63 -6.89 -2.10 -6.93
N THR A 64 -6.59 -2.56 -8.14
CA THR A 64 -6.66 -3.97 -8.52
C THR A 64 -5.39 -4.33 -9.26
N ASN A 65 -4.82 -5.48 -8.95
CA ASN A 65 -3.70 -6.05 -9.71
C ASN A 65 -4.17 -7.33 -10.39
N GLN A 66 -4.46 -7.22 -11.69
CA GLN A 66 -4.91 -8.33 -12.53
C GLN A 66 -3.74 -9.05 -13.22
N ALA A 67 -2.56 -8.44 -13.25
CA ALA A 67 -1.39 -9.03 -13.89
C ALA A 67 -0.75 -10.14 -13.04
N SER A 68 -0.93 -10.10 -11.72
CA SER A 68 -0.68 -11.28 -10.90
C SER A 68 -1.72 -12.35 -11.20
N GLN A 69 -1.30 -13.59 -11.44
CA GLN A 69 -2.21 -14.74 -11.63
C GLN A 69 -3.22 -14.91 -10.49
N LYS A 70 -2.97 -14.27 -9.35
CA LYS A 70 -3.86 -14.17 -8.20
C LYS A 70 -4.49 -12.79 -8.19
N GLN A 71 -5.81 -12.72 -8.34
CA GLN A 71 -6.55 -11.46 -8.40
C GLN A 71 -6.45 -10.71 -7.07
N GLN A 72 -5.81 -9.53 -7.09
CA GLN A 72 -5.63 -8.71 -5.89
C GLN A 72 -6.55 -7.49 -5.91
N HIS A 73 -7.09 -7.18 -4.74
CA HIS A 73 -7.90 -5.99 -4.50
C HIS A 73 -7.44 -5.33 -3.21
N GLY A 74 -7.09 -4.04 -3.30
CA GLY A 74 -6.57 -3.29 -2.17
C GLY A 74 -7.15 -1.90 -2.02
N HIS A 75 -7.12 -1.42 -0.77
CA HIS A 75 -7.59 -0.11 -0.38
C HIS A 75 -6.53 0.57 0.48
N LEU A 76 -6.13 1.77 0.06
CA LEU A 76 -5.18 2.60 0.80
C LEU A 76 -5.88 3.51 1.79
N PHE A 77 -5.37 3.53 3.00
CA PHE A 77 -5.83 4.34 4.12
C PHE A 77 -4.68 5.20 4.66
N VAL A 78 -5.03 6.32 5.29
CA VAL A 78 -4.07 7.20 5.96
C VAL A 78 -4.50 7.49 7.39
N TRP A 79 -3.52 7.53 8.27
CA TRP A 79 -3.66 7.97 9.65
C TRP A 79 -2.99 9.34 9.77
N THR A 80 -3.71 10.30 10.32
CA THR A 80 -3.31 11.70 10.29
C THR A 80 -3.18 12.29 11.69
N ALA A 81 -2.27 13.25 11.87
CA ALA A 81 -2.23 14.14 13.03
C ALA A 81 -2.45 15.56 12.53
N GLU A 82 -3.47 16.24 13.04
CA GLU A 82 -3.78 17.63 12.67
C GLU A 82 -3.87 17.82 11.14
N GLY A 83 -4.42 16.82 10.44
CA GLY A 83 -4.59 16.81 8.99
C GLY A 83 -3.36 16.41 8.17
N ARG A 84 -2.17 16.30 8.75
CA ARG A 84 -0.97 15.74 8.09
C ARG A 84 -1.00 14.21 8.13
N PRO A 85 -0.74 13.50 7.03
CA PRO A 85 -0.62 12.04 7.06
C PRO A 85 0.69 11.64 7.73
N GLU A 86 0.59 10.83 8.78
CA GLU A 86 1.70 10.33 9.59
C GLU A 86 1.98 8.86 9.31
N ALA A 87 0.97 8.08 8.90
CA ALA A 87 1.14 6.73 8.39
C ALA A 87 0.21 6.48 7.21
N ILE A 88 0.61 5.55 6.36
CA ILE A 88 -0.18 5.04 5.24
C ILE A 88 -0.17 3.52 5.31
N GLY A 89 -1.28 2.91 4.89
CA GLY A 89 -1.35 1.46 4.78
C GLY A 89 -2.31 1.02 3.69
N THR A 90 -1.95 -0.05 2.98
CA THR A 90 -2.88 -0.77 2.12
C THR A 90 -3.35 -2.02 2.85
N ILE A 91 -4.66 -2.19 2.91
CA ILE A 91 -5.26 -3.46 3.28
C ILE A 91 -5.76 -4.07 1.98
N PHE A 92 -5.23 -5.25 1.65
CA PHE A 92 -5.57 -5.92 0.41
C PHE A 92 -5.77 -7.41 0.62
N SER A 93 -6.46 -8.03 -0.32
CA SER A 93 -6.68 -9.47 -0.29
C SER A 93 -6.40 -10.10 -1.64
N ILE A 94 -5.86 -11.31 -1.56
CA ILE A 94 -5.40 -12.09 -2.71
C ILE A 94 -6.17 -13.39 -2.73
N ALA A 95 -6.69 -13.79 -3.90
CA ALA A 95 -7.29 -15.10 -4.07
C ALA A 95 -6.30 -16.21 -3.66
N ALA A 96 -6.76 -17.13 -2.80
CA ALA A 96 -5.97 -18.31 -2.42
C ALA A 96 -6.14 -19.43 -3.46
N ASP A 97 -5.30 -20.47 -3.37
CA ASP A 97 -5.36 -21.60 -4.31
C ASP A 97 -6.66 -22.42 -4.14
N GLN A 98 -7.30 -22.33 -2.97
CA GLN A 98 -8.59 -22.94 -2.69
C GLN A 98 -9.73 -21.98 -3.07
N PRO A 99 -10.72 -22.40 -3.88
CA PRO A 99 -11.84 -21.55 -4.27
C PRO A 99 -12.57 -20.94 -3.07
N GLY A 100 -12.91 -19.66 -3.15
CA GLY A 100 -13.65 -18.92 -2.12
C GLY A 100 -12.78 -18.38 -0.98
N ARG A 101 -11.54 -18.87 -0.82
CA ARG A 101 -10.62 -18.39 0.23
C ARG A 101 -9.75 -17.24 -0.28
N ARG A 102 -9.40 -16.33 0.62
CA ARG A 102 -8.44 -15.25 0.33
C ARG A 102 -7.41 -15.10 1.44
N ALA A 103 -6.20 -14.67 1.07
CA ALA A 103 -5.22 -14.19 2.04
C ALA A 103 -5.44 -12.69 2.23
N LEU A 104 -5.65 -12.26 3.47
CA LEU A 104 -5.73 -10.85 3.85
C LEU A 104 -4.34 -10.36 4.25
N ILE A 105 -3.88 -9.31 3.59
CA ILE A 105 -2.54 -8.76 3.71
C ILE A 105 -2.63 -7.33 4.23
N HIS A 106 -1.78 -7.02 5.20
CA HIS A 106 -1.62 -5.68 5.76
C HIS A 106 -0.24 -5.16 5.40
N GLU A 107 -0.20 -3.99 4.79
CA GLU A 107 1.03 -3.34 4.41
C GLU A 107 0.99 -1.89 4.89
N PHE A 108 2.04 -1.47 5.60
CA PHE A 108 2.12 -0.18 6.27
C PHE A 108 3.47 0.47 6.02
N HIS A 109 3.46 1.81 5.97
CA HIS A 109 4.66 2.63 6.03
C HIS A 109 4.43 3.86 6.89
N THR A 110 5.43 4.28 7.66
CA THR A 110 5.41 5.61 8.31
C THR A 110 5.62 6.72 7.27
N LEU A 111 4.86 7.81 7.37
CA LEU A 111 5.07 9.09 6.70
C LEU A 111 5.60 10.16 7.68
N SER A 112 5.76 9.78 8.94
CA SER A 112 6.23 10.66 9.99
C SER A 112 7.74 10.79 9.93
N PRO A 113 8.32 12.00 10.05
CA PRO A 113 9.76 12.17 10.23
C PRO A 113 10.23 11.70 11.61
N ARG A 114 9.29 11.32 12.49
CA ARG A 114 9.56 10.78 13.83
C ARG A 114 9.09 9.34 13.90
N ARG A 115 9.60 8.62 14.90
CA ARG A 115 9.12 7.28 15.23
C ARG A 115 7.64 7.34 15.64
N LEU A 116 6.85 6.41 15.10
CA LEU A 116 5.47 6.17 15.52
C LEU A 116 5.35 4.99 16.48
N TYR A 117 4.21 4.90 17.16
CA TYR A 117 3.89 3.84 18.12
C TYR A 117 2.55 3.19 17.77
N PRO A 118 2.48 2.29 16.78
CA PRO A 118 1.28 1.55 16.46
C PRO A 118 0.92 0.52 17.53
N VAL A 119 -0.38 0.39 17.81
CA VAL A 119 -0.97 -0.73 18.54
C VAL A 119 -1.66 -1.62 17.51
N THR A 120 -0.98 -2.71 17.19
CA THR A 120 -1.50 -3.74 16.28
C THR A 120 -2.67 -4.51 16.94
N PRO A 121 -3.73 -4.85 16.19
CA PRO A 121 -4.80 -5.73 16.64
C PRO A 121 -4.30 -7.05 17.24
N THR A 122 -5.00 -7.57 18.25
CA THR A 122 -4.64 -8.83 18.93
C THR A 122 -4.78 -10.06 18.04
N ASN A 123 -5.64 -9.99 17.03
CA ASN A 123 -5.84 -11.04 16.03
C ASN A 123 -4.82 -10.97 14.88
N SER A 124 -3.90 -9.99 14.88
CA SER A 124 -2.82 -9.93 13.90
C SER A 124 -1.69 -10.88 14.27
N GLN A 125 -1.22 -11.65 13.29
CA GLN A 125 -0.08 -12.54 13.46
C GLN A 125 1.24 -11.78 13.71
N TYR A 126 1.38 -10.57 13.16
CA TYR A 126 2.61 -9.77 13.22
C TYR A 126 2.33 -8.40 13.81
N LYS A 127 3.30 -7.86 14.55
CA LYS A 127 3.25 -6.52 15.12
C LYS A 127 4.05 -5.55 14.28
N TRP A 128 3.42 -4.45 13.86
CA TRP A 128 4.14 -3.34 13.24
C TRP A 128 4.67 -2.40 14.33
N ALA A 129 5.99 -2.24 14.39
CA ALA A 129 6.68 -1.40 15.38
C ALA A 129 7.85 -0.67 14.71
N PRO A 130 7.61 0.44 14.00
CA PRO A 130 8.66 1.22 13.38
C PRO A 130 9.65 1.72 14.45
N GLU A 131 10.93 1.72 14.09
CA GLU A 131 12.03 2.14 14.97
C GLU A 131 12.54 3.54 14.61
N ALA A 132 12.23 4.01 13.40
CA ALA A 132 12.57 5.33 12.91
C ALA A 132 11.35 6.04 12.27
N GLY A 133 11.58 7.28 11.82
CA GLY A 133 10.72 8.00 10.89
C GLY A 133 11.38 8.10 9.51
N ILE A 134 10.70 8.74 8.56
CA ILE A 134 11.25 9.02 7.24
C ILE A 134 12.26 10.17 7.26
N VAL A 135 13.17 10.17 6.30
CA VAL A 135 14.05 11.30 6.02
C VAL A 135 13.51 12.06 4.82
N LEU A 136 13.39 13.37 4.97
CA LEU A 136 12.99 14.27 3.89
C LEU A 136 14.22 14.87 3.22
N SER A 137 14.21 14.89 1.90
CA SER A 137 15.25 15.47 1.06
C SER A 137 14.76 16.75 0.42
N SER A 138 15.65 17.72 0.22
CA SER A 138 15.29 18.96 -0.48
C SER A 138 15.05 18.68 -1.97
N CYS A 139 13.99 19.26 -2.53
CA CYS A 139 13.78 19.29 -3.98
C CYS A 139 14.67 20.40 -4.56
N GLU A 140 15.91 20.05 -4.94
CA GLU A 140 16.82 20.96 -5.62
C GLU A 140 16.16 21.55 -6.88
N GLU A 141 16.50 22.81 -7.20
CA GLU A 141 15.99 23.52 -8.38
C GLU A 141 14.44 23.60 -8.46
N ALA A 142 13.76 23.44 -7.33
CA ALA A 142 12.32 23.68 -7.26
C ALA A 142 12.02 25.18 -7.36
N PRO A 143 10.89 25.57 -7.98
CA PRO A 143 10.50 26.97 -8.06
C PRO A 143 10.17 27.54 -6.66
N ALA A 144 10.26 28.86 -6.53
CA ALA A 144 9.74 29.55 -5.36
C ALA A 144 8.25 29.16 -5.14
N PRO A 145 7.81 28.92 -3.89
CA PRO A 145 6.45 28.52 -3.61
C PRO A 145 5.43 29.55 -4.10
N ALA A 146 4.39 29.11 -4.80
CA ALA A 146 3.33 29.98 -5.24
C ALA A 146 2.44 30.47 -4.08
N GLU A 147 1.78 31.61 -4.27
CA GLU A 147 0.96 32.24 -3.25
C GLU A 147 -0.35 31.50 -2.95
N THR A 148 -0.98 30.93 -3.98
CA THR A 148 -2.25 30.22 -3.84
C THR A 148 -2.07 28.71 -3.68
N ALA A 149 -2.98 28.07 -2.97
CA ALA A 149 -2.95 26.62 -2.76
C ALA A 149 -3.06 25.81 -4.05
N SER A 150 -3.84 26.29 -5.02
CA SER A 150 -4.02 25.66 -6.33
C SER A 150 -2.75 25.76 -7.20
N ALA A 151 -2.06 26.90 -7.17
CA ALA A 151 -0.79 27.06 -7.87
C ALA A 151 0.31 26.19 -7.23
N ARG A 152 0.36 26.11 -5.89
CA ARG A 152 1.25 25.19 -5.18
C ARG A 152 0.99 23.72 -5.49
N LEU A 153 -0.26 23.32 -5.63
CA LEU A 153 -0.61 21.97 -6.08
C LEU A 153 -0.09 21.69 -7.50
N THR A 154 -0.15 22.69 -8.38
CA THR A 154 0.43 22.59 -9.72
C THR A 154 1.95 22.43 -9.65
N GLN A 155 2.62 23.17 -8.78
CA GLN A 155 4.05 23.00 -8.51
C GLN A 155 4.38 21.60 -7.96
N MET A 156 3.62 21.08 -6.99
CA MET A 156 3.83 19.72 -6.48
C MET A 156 3.69 18.66 -7.57
N ARG A 157 2.73 18.80 -8.50
CA ARG A 157 2.60 17.90 -9.65
C ARG A 157 3.78 18.01 -10.61
N GLN A 158 4.31 19.22 -10.82
CA GLN A 158 5.52 19.42 -11.64
C GLN A 158 6.76 18.81 -10.97
N LEU A 159 6.89 18.96 -9.64
CA LEU A 159 7.96 18.35 -8.86
C LEU A 159 7.87 16.82 -8.89
N ALA A 160 6.68 16.24 -8.70
CA ALA A 160 6.47 14.80 -8.78
C ALA A 160 6.91 14.22 -10.13
N ARG A 161 6.70 14.94 -11.24
CA ARG A 161 7.13 14.51 -12.60
C ARG A 161 8.65 14.48 -12.79
N ARG A 162 9.42 15.11 -11.91
CA ARG A 162 10.89 15.05 -11.92
C ARG A 162 11.42 13.79 -11.23
N PHE A 163 10.54 13.01 -10.60
CA PHE A 163 10.89 11.72 -10.04
C PHE A 163 10.81 10.65 -11.13
N SER A 164 11.81 9.78 -11.15
CA SER A 164 11.76 8.49 -11.82
C SER A 164 11.95 7.39 -10.80
N ALA A 165 11.32 6.25 -11.02
CA ALA A 165 11.49 5.09 -10.17
C ALA A 165 11.51 3.83 -11.01
N GLU A 166 12.27 2.85 -10.53
CA GLU A 166 12.34 1.53 -11.14
C GLU A 166 12.20 0.47 -10.05
N SER A 167 11.53 -0.63 -10.39
CA SER A 167 11.54 -1.84 -9.58
C SER A 167 12.45 -2.90 -10.19
N ARG A 168 13.13 -3.69 -9.36
CA ARG A 168 13.98 -4.79 -9.82
C ARG A 168 13.65 -6.09 -9.10
N ASN A 169 13.63 -7.20 -9.82
CA ASN A 169 13.50 -8.53 -9.21
C ASN A 169 14.89 -9.10 -8.86
N GLY A 170 14.89 -10.24 -8.17
CA GLY A 170 16.13 -10.95 -7.80
C GLY A 170 16.95 -11.49 -8.97
N GLU A 171 16.41 -11.50 -10.19
CA GLU A 171 17.10 -11.89 -11.43
C GLU A 171 17.74 -10.68 -12.14
N GLY A 172 17.56 -9.47 -11.60
CA GLY A 172 18.08 -8.23 -12.17
C GLY A 172 17.22 -7.64 -13.29
N GLN A 173 16.03 -8.21 -13.55
CA GLN A 173 15.07 -7.60 -14.46
C GLN A 173 14.56 -6.29 -13.88
N VAL A 174 14.52 -5.25 -14.72
CA VAL A 174 14.14 -3.89 -14.33
C VAL A 174 12.81 -3.52 -14.99
N TRP A 175 11.92 -2.90 -14.22
CA TRP A 175 10.70 -2.27 -14.72
C TRP A 175 10.64 -0.82 -14.29
N GLU A 176 10.36 0.07 -15.24
CA GLU A 176 10.08 1.47 -14.92
C GLU A 176 8.71 1.61 -14.27
N LEU A 177 8.63 2.46 -13.25
CA LEU A 177 7.40 2.81 -12.58
C LEU A 177 6.86 4.12 -13.15
N ARG A 178 5.56 4.12 -13.44
CA ARG A 178 4.85 5.28 -13.94
C ARG A 178 4.19 6.06 -12.80
N LEU A 179 4.35 7.37 -12.81
CA LEU A 179 3.63 8.27 -11.92
C LEU A 179 2.12 8.30 -12.23
N LEU A 180 1.28 8.19 -11.22
CA LEU A 180 -0.14 8.52 -11.34
C LEU A 180 -0.34 10.05 -11.37
N PRO A 181 -1.11 10.59 -12.33
CA PRO A 181 -1.21 12.03 -12.54
C PRO A 181 -1.96 12.78 -11.42
N THR A 182 -2.83 12.07 -10.70
CA THR A 182 -3.62 12.61 -9.61
C THR A 182 -2.99 12.23 -8.28
N PRO A 183 -2.74 13.19 -7.36
CA PRO A 183 -2.28 12.86 -6.02
C PRO A 183 -3.31 11.99 -5.30
N LEU A 184 -2.85 10.98 -4.57
CA LEU A 184 -3.69 10.09 -3.76
C LEU A 184 -4.32 10.85 -2.58
N PHE A 185 -3.56 11.76 -1.98
CA PHE A 185 -3.99 12.53 -0.84
C PHE A 185 -3.39 13.93 -0.89
N GLN A 186 -4.15 14.94 -0.47
CA GLN A 186 -3.72 16.33 -0.42
C GLN A 186 -4.14 16.92 0.92
N TYR A 187 -3.29 17.75 1.51
CA TYR A 187 -3.55 18.34 2.82
C TYR A 187 -2.89 19.70 2.97
N GLN A 188 -3.50 20.52 3.82
CA GLN A 188 -3.05 21.86 4.19
C GLN A 188 -3.28 22.00 5.70
N PRO A 189 -2.30 21.61 6.53
CA PRO A 189 -2.43 21.73 7.97
C PRO A 189 -2.62 23.20 8.36
N GLU A 190 -3.48 23.45 9.36
CA GLU A 190 -3.72 24.81 9.84
C GLU A 190 -2.55 25.36 10.68
N LYS A 191 -1.74 24.46 11.25
CA LYS A 191 -0.65 24.76 12.18
C LYS A 191 0.59 23.95 11.83
N GLY A 192 1.72 24.42 12.36
CA GLY A 192 3.00 23.73 12.26
C GLY A 192 3.84 24.16 11.05
N PRO A 193 4.96 23.44 10.80
CA PRO A 193 5.95 23.87 9.81
C PRO A 193 5.58 23.52 8.37
N ILE A 194 4.40 22.93 8.12
CA ILE A 194 3.98 22.49 6.78
C ILE A 194 2.83 23.35 6.31
N ARG A 195 3.00 23.99 5.15
CA ARG A 195 1.97 24.84 4.54
C ARG A 195 1.03 24.04 3.65
N GLN A 196 1.54 23.02 2.96
CA GLN A 196 0.77 22.18 2.04
C GLN A 196 1.57 20.92 1.71
N GLY A 197 0.90 19.80 1.49
CA GLY A 197 1.55 18.58 1.01
C GLY A 197 0.62 17.70 0.19
N ALA A 198 1.21 16.73 -0.49
CA ALA A 198 0.51 15.73 -1.28
C ALA A 198 1.27 14.40 -1.33
N LEU A 199 0.50 13.31 -1.46
CA LEU A 199 0.99 11.97 -1.73
C LEU A 199 0.75 11.61 -3.19
N PHE A 200 1.73 11.03 -3.86
CA PHE A 200 1.62 10.51 -5.22
C PHE A 200 2.03 9.04 -5.26
N ALA A 201 1.43 8.26 -6.17
CA ALA A 201 1.83 6.87 -6.39
C ALA A 201 2.63 6.71 -7.68
N MET A 202 3.67 5.89 -7.60
CA MET A 202 4.39 5.31 -8.72
C MET A 202 3.97 3.85 -8.83
N VAL A 203 3.44 3.44 -9.97
CA VAL A 203 2.85 2.11 -10.21
C VAL A 203 3.58 1.41 -11.35
N SER A 204 3.60 0.08 -11.35
CA SER A 204 4.10 -0.66 -12.51
C SER A 204 3.14 -0.54 -13.71
N SER A 205 3.60 -0.89 -14.92
CA SER A 205 2.73 -0.95 -16.11
C SER A 205 1.66 -2.04 -16.03
N ALA A 206 1.77 -2.94 -15.05
CA ALA A 206 0.93 -4.12 -14.89
C ALA A 206 -0.39 -3.83 -14.17
N GLY A 207 -0.52 -2.67 -13.52
CA GLY A 207 -1.72 -2.30 -12.78
C GLY A 207 -1.67 -0.90 -12.20
N THR A 208 -2.53 -0.66 -11.21
CA THR A 208 -2.56 0.61 -10.45
C THR A 208 -2.11 0.44 -9.00
N ASP A 209 -1.67 -0.76 -8.63
CA ASP A 209 -1.05 -1.05 -7.34
C ASP A 209 0.20 -0.18 -7.13
N PRO A 210 0.23 0.71 -6.13
CA PRO A 210 1.40 1.52 -5.83
C PRO A 210 2.59 0.67 -5.42
N GLU A 211 3.74 0.91 -6.06
CA GLU A 211 5.01 0.25 -5.75
C GLU A 211 5.91 1.18 -4.93
N ALA A 212 5.82 2.48 -5.22
CA ALA A 212 6.44 3.53 -4.41
C ALA A 212 5.46 4.68 -4.20
N ILE A 213 5.52 5.27 -3.01
CA ILE A 213 4.78 6.49 -2.68
C ILE A 213 5.76 7.66 -2.63
N LEU A 214 5.38 8.80 -3.19
CA LEU A 214 6.10 10.06 -3.07
C LEU A 214 5.32 10.97 -2.12
N LEU A 215 5.97 11.41 -1.06
CA LEU A 215 5.53 12.50 -0.22
C LEU A 215 6.21 13.78 -0.68
N ILE A 216 5.45 14.83 -0.98
CA ILE A 216 5.99 16.16 -1.29
C ILE A 216 5.32 17.18 -0.37
N GLU A 217 6.13 17.94 0.37
CA GLU A 217 5.69 18.95 1.34
C GLU A 217 6.33 20.31 1.04
N LEU A 218 5.54 21.36 1.16
CA LEU A 218 6.03 22.72 1.32
C LEU A 218 6.19 23.01 2.81
N ARG A 219 7.42 23.28 3.23
CA ARG A 219 7.78 23.52 4.63
C ARG A 219 8.29 24.95 4.83
N THR A 220 7.88 25.58 5.92
CA THR A 220 8.25 26.96 6.29
C THR A 220 9.67 27.05 6.84
N MET A 221 10.16 25.97 7.45
CA MET A 221 11.56 25.79 7.80
C MET A 221 12.01 24.43 7.24
N PRO A 222 12.83 24.39 6.17
CA PRO A 222 13.38 23.13 5.69
C PRO A 222 14.34 22.55 6.75
N ASP A 223 14.22 21.25 7.02
CA ASP A 223 15.06 20.56 8.03
C ASP A 223 16.56 20.54 7.64
N VAL A 224 16.86 20.86 6.37
CA VAL A 224 18.21 20.98 5.81
C VAL A 224 18.48 22.46 5.51
N GLY A 225 19.37 23.09 6.28
CA GLY A 225 19.69 24.51 6.16
C GLY A 225 20.12 24.90 4.74
N GLY A 226 19.54 25.98 4.22
CA GLY A 226 19.86 26.53 2.88
C GLY A 226 19.19 25.82 1.70
N GLY A 227 18.38 24.78 1.92
CA GLY A 227 17.67 24.06 0.88
C GLY A 227 16.35 24.69 0.44
N SER A 228 15.81 24.20 -0.68
CA SER A 228 14.46 24.52 -1.14
C SER A 228 13.43 24.23 -0.05
N PRO A 229 12.40 25.08 0.12
CA PRO A 229 11.30 24.83 1.06
C PRO A 229 10.40 23.66 0.62
N TRP A 230 10.55 23.20 -0.63
CA TRP A 230 9.98 21.96 -1.09
C TRP A 230 10.86 20.79 -0.63
N GLN A 231 10.28 19.93 0.19
CA GLN A 231 10.92 18.69 0.62
C GLN A 231 10.12 17.49 0.15
N ALA A 232 10.80 16.37 -0.07
CA ALA A 232 10.18 15.15 -0.51
C ALA A 232 10.81 13.91 0.12
N ALA A 233 10.05 12.83 0.16
CA ALA A 233 10.53 11.50 0.49
C ALA A 233 9.90 10.48 -0.47
N ALA A 234 10.65 9.42 -0.75
CA ALA A 234 10.15 8.23 -1.42
C ALA A 234 10.00 7.10 -0.39
N LEU A 235 8.91 6.34 -0.51
CA LEU A 235 8.54 5.28 0.43
C LEU A 235 8.29 3.98 -0.30
N ARG A 236 8.63 2.86 0.35
CA ARG A 236 8.45 1.51 -0.18
C ARG A 236 6.99 1.07 -0.08
N PHE A 237 6.45 0.50 -1.15
CA PHE A 237 5.15 -0.19 -1.19
C PHE A 237 5.26 -1.41 -2.13
N SER A 238 6.38 -2.13 -2.05
CA SER A 238 6.75 -3.18 -3.00
C SER A 238 7.52 -4.29 -2.32
N ASP A 239 7.32 -5.51 -2.82
CA ASP A 239 8.16 -6.67 -2.50
C ASP A 239 9.48 -6.71 -3.30
N ARG A 240 9.66 -5.77 -4.24
CA ARG A 240 10.83 -5.66 -5.11
C ARG A 240 11.84 -4.64 -4.60
N ASP A 241 13.03 -4.69 -5.18
CA ASP A 241 14.00 -3.62 -5.04
C ASP A 241 13.44 -2.37 -5.69
N LEU A 242 13.63 -1.22 -5.04
CA LEU A 242 13.22 0.08 -5.56
C LEU A 242 14.41 1.02 -5.60
N ILE A 243 14.54 1.73 -6.72
CA ILE A 243 15.45 2.87 -6.84
C ILE A 243 14.64 4.06 -7.31
N VAL A 244 14.73 5.17 -6.58
CA VAL A 244 14.03 6.42 -6.87
C VAL A 244 15.04 7.54 -7.06
N ARG A 245 14.87 8.27 -8.15
CA ARG A 245 15.73 9.40 -8.53
C ARG A 245 14.89 10.67 -8.63
N TYR A 246 15.52 11.81 -8.39
CA TYR A 246 14.96 13.13 -8.63
C TYR A 246 15.93 13.92 -9.53
N ASN A 247 15.45 14.40 -10.68
CA ASN A 247 16.31 14.98 -11.74
C ASN A 247 17.52 14.07 -12.06
N ASP A 248 17.26 12.77 -12.28
CA ASP A 248 18.25 11.73 -12.58
C ASP A 248 19.31 11.46 -11.49
N LYS A 249 19.30 12.21 -10.38
CA LYS A 249 20.17 11.95 -9.22
C LYS A 249 19.52 10.93 -8.29
N PRO A 250 20.26 9.94 -7.76
CA PRO A 250 19.77 9.04 -6.73
C PRO A 250 19.27 9.82 -5.51
N LEU A 251 17.98 9.64 -5.18
CA LEU A 251 17.39 10.25 -3.98
C LEU A 251 17.26 9.22 -2.87
N TRP A 252 16.78 8.02 -3.23
CA TRP A 252 16.45 6.97 -2.28
C TRP A 252 16.46 5.60 -2.97
N SER A 253 16.75 4.56 -2.20
CA SER A 253 16.62 3.18 -2.64
C SER A 253 16.21 2.28 -1.48
N SER A 254 15.43 1.25 -1.78
CA SER A 254 15.18 0.13 -0.87
C SER A 254 15.52 -1.15 -1.61
N LEU A 255 16.68 -1.70 -1.32
CA LEU A 255 17.19 -2.90 -1.96
C LEU A 255 16.99 -4.10 -1.02
N ASP A 256 16.65 -5.23 -1.59
CA ASP A 256 16.60 -6.52 -0.94
C ASP A 256 18.03 -6.94 -0.63
N ASP A 257 18.30 -7.06 0.66
CA ASP A 257 19.59 -7.50 1.17
C ASP A 257 19.59 -9.04 1.09
N PRO A 258 20.55 -9.68 0.42
CA PRO A 258 20.61 -11.15 0.33
C PRO A 258 20.59 -11.86 1.69
N GLN A 259 21.00 -11.20 2.79
CA GLN A 259 20.90 -11.74 4.15
C GLN A 259 19.47 -11.71 4.71
N ARG A 260 18.54 -10.97 4.10
CA ARG A 260 17.12 -10.80 4.47
C ARG A 260 16.15 -11.67 3.66
N LYS A 261 16.62 -12.32 2.60
CA LYS A 261 15.84 -13.28 1.79
C LYS A 261 15.18 -14.41 2.59
N VAL A 262 15.65 -14.68 3.81
CA VAL A 262 15.07 -15.69 4.71
C VAL A 262 13.71 -15.27 5.28
N GLU A 263 13.45 -13.95 5.41
CA GLU A 263 12.18 -13.42 5.94
C GLU A 263 11.12 -13.28 4.85
N ILE A 264 11.53 -12.94 3.61
CA ILE A 264 10.66 -12.89 2.43
C ILE A 264 10.37 -14.32 1.95
N LYS A 265 9.57 -15.06 2.71
CA LYS A 265 8.96 -16.27 2.17
C LYS A 265 7.85 -15.85 1.22
N ASN A 266 8.01 -16.23 -0.06
CA ASN A 266 6.99 -16.15 -1.11
C ASN A 266 5.60 -16.36 -0.48
N ASN A 267 4.64 -15.50 -0.85
CA ASN A 267 3.24 -15.49 -0.36
C ASN A 267 2.96 -14.56 0.85
N TYR A 268 3.69 -13.44 0.99
CA TYR A 268 3.45 -12.39 1.99
C TYR A 268 3.51 -12.89 3.45
N THR A 269 4.45 -13.77 3.80
CA THR A 269 4.56 -14.20 5.20
C THR A 269 4.95 -13.02 6.10
N LEU A 270 6.09 -12.37 5.80
CA LEU A 270 6.49 -11.10 6.39
C LEU A 270 7.54 -10.47 5.46
N LEU A 271 7.39 -9.17 5.22
CA LEU A 271 8.35 -8.31 4.57
C LEU A 271 8.50 -7.07 5.43
N GLN A 272 9.73 -6.65 5.73
CA GLN A 272 9.98 -5.50 6.59
C GLN A 272 11.31 -4.83 6.25
N THR A 273 11.38 -3.50 6.35
CA THR A 273 12.66 -2.79 6.30
C THR A 273 13.42 -2.94 7.64
N PRO A 274 14.75 -2.75 7.67
CA PRO A 274 15.54 -2.91 8.91
C PRO A 274 15.09 -2.04 10.06
N ASP A 275 14.75 -0.79 9.74
CA ASP A 275 14.25 0.22 10.66
C ASP A 275 12.74 0.08 10.93
N LYS A 276 12.11 -0.93 10.33
CA LYS A 276 10.70 -1.29 10.47
C LYS A 276 9.72 -0.20 10.07
N THR A 277 10.21 0.82 9.36
CA THR A 277 9.39 1.93 8.85
C THR A 277 8.34 1.42 7.86
N TYR A 278 8.67 0.38 7.10
CA TYR A 278 7.80 -0.36 6.21
C TYR A 278 7.58 -1.80 6.71
N THR A 279 6.37 -2.33 6.55
CA THR A 279 6.08 -3.76 6.69
C THR A 279 4.96 -4.21 5.77
N CYS A 280 4.99 -5.46 5.29
CA CYS A 280 3.91 -6.11 4.57
C CYS A 280 3.81 -7.57 5.04
N TYR A 281 2.64 -8.02 5.48
CA TYR A 281 2.46 -9.36 6.01
C TYR A 281 1.03 -9.87 5.86
N ARG A 282 0.90 -11.19 5.79
CA ARG A 282 -0.39 -11.87 5.82
C ARG A 282 -0.92 -11.81 7.24
N ALA A 283 -2.01 -11.08 7.41
CA ALA A 283 -2.69 -10.98 8.70
C ALA A 283 -3.42 -12.29 9.03
N ARG A 284 -4.17 -12.84 8.06
CA ARG A 284 -4.89 -14.12 8.17
C ARG A 284 -5.38 -14.63 6.82
N THR A 285 -5.87 -15.86 6.80
CA THR A 285 -6.69 -16.38 5.70
C THR A 285 -8.17 -16.17 6.05
N ILE A 286 -8.98 -15.76 5.08
CA ILE A 286 -10.43 -15.67 5.19
C ILE A 286 -11.06 -16.80 4.38
N ASP A 287 -11.94 -17.55 5.03
CA ASP A 287 -12.58 -18.73 4.45
C ASP A 287 -13.88 -18.39 3.72
N GLU A 288 -14.61 -17.40 4.26
CA GLU A 288 -15.80 -16.78 3.66
C GLU A 288 -15.73 -15.27 3.91
N LEU A 289 -16.24 -14.48 2.97
CA LEU A 289 -16.34 -13.04 3.19
C LEU A 289 -17.44 -12.73 4.19
N PRO A 290 -17.26 -11.71 5.04
CA PRO A 290 -18.35 -11.24 5.87
C PRO A 290 -19.51 -10.81 4.96
N ASP A 291 -20.73 -11.26 5.29
CA ASP A 291 -21.94 -10.81 4.62
C ASP A 291 -21.95 -9.28 4.56
N GLU A 292 -22.29 -8.71 3.39
CA GLU A 292 -22.69 -7.31 3.33
C GLU A 292 -23.93 -7.18 4.22
N LYS A 293 -23.76 -6.78 5.49
CA LYS A 293 -24.88 -6.13 6.16
C LYS A 293 -25.14 -4.88 5.33
N PRO A 294 -26.34 -4.74 4.72
CA PRO A 294 -26.67 -3.51 4.01
C PRO A 294 -26.41 -2.37 5.00
N ALA A 295 -25.56 -1.43 4.61
CA ALA A 295 -25.37 -0.22 5.39
C ALA A 295 -26.77 0.35 5.64
N ASP A 296 -27.14 0.53 6.91
CA ASP A 296 -28.32 1.29 7.27
C ASP A 296 -28.17 2.64 6.56
N ARG A 297 -28.93 2.82 5.48
CA ARG A 297 -29.00 4.09 4.78
C ARG A 297 -29.60 5.09 5.78
N PRO A 298 -28.99 6.26 5.97
CA PRO A 298 -29.61 7.31 6.77
C PRO A 298 -30.97 7.73 6.20
#